data_AF-A0A8H6T1C4-F1
#
_entry.id   AF-A0A8H6T1C4-F1
#
_cell.length_a   1.000
_cell.length_b   1.000
_cell.length_c   1.000
_cell.angle_alpha   90.00
_cell.angle_beta   90.00
_cell.angle_gamma   90.00
#
_symmetry.space_group_name_H-M   'P 1'
#
loop_
_entity.id
_entity.type
_entity.pdbx_description
1 polymer ?
#
loop_
_entity_poly.entity_id
_entity_poly.type
_entity_poly.pdbx_seq_one_letter_code
_entity_poly.pdbx_strand_id
1 'polypeptide(L)'
;MKELEVEDDLLSKIPIRNLRAKLYKESYEFVRQQRIQCLMQGAWFINALPANSTAASPRRPNRPWRFMRLDPGMKYLHYVDSAMKFAVRSGLEDLPERIEVASISEIATGSCAPPPHVLRESDLPPTFPPMASPLSFSLLSAHEGSIADQIAPDQSRWADWTDGLNMLRRDGGHVASKETAGFVQALTEIGLKIKLLDLSGEMVEIPSGLVAGPPPTNTDFFFSDLV
;
A
#
# COMPACT_ATOMS: atom_id res chain seq x y z
N MET A 1 -33.78 6.14 -8.84
CA MET A 1 -33.62 5.60 -10.21
C MET A 1 -33.17 6.70 -11.14
N LYS A 2 -33.94 7.79 -11.33
CA LYS A 2 -33.52 8.95 -12.15
C LYS A 2 -32.20 9.63 -11.72
N GLU A 3 -31.95 9.80 -10.42
CA GLU A 3 -30.68 10.40 -9.95
C GLU A 3 -29.46 9.53 -10.27
N LEU A 4 -29.60 8.20 -10.17
CA LEU A 4 -28.54 7.26 -10.53
C LEU A 4 -28.29 7.23 -12.05
N GLU A 5 -29.34 7.38 -12.86
CA GLU A 5 -29.23 7.46 -14.33
C GLU A 5 -28.53 8.75 -14.78
N VAL A 6 -28.78 9.87 -14.09
CA VAL A 6 -28.13 11.16 -14.37
C VAL A 6 -26.66 11.14 -13.94
N GLU A 7 -26.35 10.51 -12.80
CA GLU A 7 -24.98 10.30 -12.36
C GLU A 7 -24.20 9.42 -13.35
N ASP A 8 -24.81 8.35 -13.86
CA ASP A 8 -24.18 7.44 -14.83
C ASP A 8 -23.93 8.12 -16.19
N ASP A 9 -24.90 8.89 -16.71
CA ASP A 9 -24.73 9.65 -17.95
C ASP A 9 -23.59 10.68 -17.84
N LEU A 10 -23.51 11.39 -16.72
CA LEU A 10 -22.43 12.34 -16.44
C LEU A 10 -21.05 11.65 -16.38
N LEU A 11 -20.95 10.53 -15.68
CA LEU A 11 -19.71 9.76 -15.51
C LEU A 11 -19.25 9.09 -16.81
N SER A 12 -20.15 8.90 -17.77
CA SER A 12 -19.84 8.36 -19.09
C SER A 12 -19.11 9.36 -20.00
N LYS A 13 -19.23 10.67 -19.74
CA LYS A 13 -18.68 11.74 -20.59
C LYS A 13 -17.15 11.71 -20.62
N ILE A 14 -16.58 11.87 -21.81
CA ILE A 14 -15.12 11.79 -22.05
C ILE A 14 -14.32 12.75 -21.14
N PRO A 15 -14.68 14.04 -21.01
CA PRO A 15 -13.94 14.96 -20.13
C PRO A 15 -13.95 14.52 -18.67
N ILE A 16 -15.06 13.96 -18.19
CA ILE A 16 -15.22 13.45 -16.82
C ILE A 16 -14.37 12.22 -16.60
N ARG A 17 -14.37 11.29 -17.56
CA ARG A 17 -13.51 10.09 -17.51
C ARG A 17 -12.02 10.45 -17.50
N ASN A 18 -11.61 11.42 -18.32
CA ASN A 18 -10.23 11.91 -18.36
C ASN A 18 -9.84 12.56 -17.03
N LEU A 19 -10.70 13.41 -16.46
CA LEU A 19 -10.49 14.03 -15.17
C LEU A 19 -10.40 12.99 -14.05
N ARG A 20 -11.33 12.03 -14.01
CA ARG A 20 -11.33 10.90 -13.05
C ARG A 20 -10.04 10.09 -13.15
N ALA A 21 -9.57 9.78 -14.36
CA ALA A 21 -8.31 9.05 -14.55
C ALA A 21 -7.09 9.84 -14.04
N LYS A 22 -7.08 11.17 -14.21
CA LYS A 22 -6.03 12.02 -13.64
C LYS A 22 -6.08 12.03 -12.11
N LEU A 23 -7.25 12.27 -11.53
CA LEU A 23 -7.47 12.27 -10.08
C LEU A 23 -7.16 10.92 -9.43
N TYR A 24 -7.41 9.81 -10.14
CA TYR A 24 -7.06 8.47 -9.68
C TYR A 24 -5.54 8.32 -9.52
N LYS A 25 -4.75 8.81 -10.49
CA LYS A 25 -3.27 8.78 -10.39
C LYS A 25 -2.78 9.61 -9.21
N GLU A 26 -3.35 10.80 -9.02
CA GLU A 26 -3.01 11.67 -7.88
C GLU A 26 -3.37 11.02 -6.53
N SER A 27 -4.56 10.43 -6.44
CA SER A 27 -5.03 9.71 -5.24
C SER A 27 -4.17 8.49 -4.95
N TYR A 28 -3.77 7.75 -5.98
CA TYR A 28 -2.87 6.61 -5.85
C TYR A 28 -1.51 7.03 -5.30
N GLU A 29 -0.89 8.08 -5.87
CA GLU A 29 0.41 8.57 -5.39
C GLU A 29 0.34 9.08 -3.94
N PHE A 30 -0.76 9.75 -3.57
CA PHE A 30 -0.99 10.18 -2.20
C PHE A 30 -1.05 8.99 -1.22
N VAL A 31 -1.86 7.98 -1.54
CA VAL A 31 -1.97 6.77 -0.72
C VAL A 31 -0.64 6.02 -0.67
N ARG A 32 0.07 5.92 -1.80
CA ARG A 32 1.41 5.32 -1.88
C ARG A 32 2.39 6.01 -0.92
N GLN A 33 2.44 7.34 -0.92
CA GLN A 33 3.28 8.10 0.00
C GLN A 33 2.92 7.80 1.46
N GLN A 34 1.64 7.77 1.80
CA GLN A 34 1.17 7.43 3.15
C GLN A 34 1.60 6.02 3.57
N ARG A 35 1.49 5.03 2.69
CA ARG A 35 1.92 3.64 2.97
C ARG A 35 3.43 3.54 3.17
N ILE A 36 4.22 4.25 2.36
CA ILE A 36 5.67 4.34 2.53
C ILE A 36 6.02 5.01 3.87
N GLN A 37 5.27 6.04 4.30
CA GLN A 37 5.45 6.63 5.62
C GLN A 37 5.16 5.64 6.75
N CYS A 38 4.18 4.74 6.62
CA CYS A 38 3.97 3.67 7.60
C CYS A 38 5.18 2.73 7.70
N LEU A 39 5.84 2.40 6.58
CA LEU A 39 7.08 1.61 6.60
C LEU A 39 8.22 2.36 7.29
N MET A 40 8.33 3.67 7.06
CA MET A 40 9.36 4.53 7.68
C MET A 40 9.12 4.76 9.18
N GLN A 41 7.87 4.71 9.65
CA GLN A 41 7.57 4.73 11.09
C GLN A 41 8.05 3.45 11.77
N GLY A 42 7.93 2.32 11.08
CA GLY A 42 8.32 1.01 11.57
C GLY A 42 7.23 0.33 12.39
N ALA A 43 7.33 -0.99 12.56
CA ALA A 43 6.39 -1.77 13.35
C ALA A 43 7.01 -3.04 13.90
N TRP A 44 6.39 -3.57 14.96
CA TRP A 44 6.72 -4.87 15.56
C TRP A 44 5.90 -5.99 14.93
N PHE A 45 6.58 -7.07 14.58
CA PHE A 45 6.06 -8.30 14.00
C PHE A 45 6.48 -9.50 14.82
N ILE A 46 5.74 -10.58 14.68
CA ILE A 46 6.17 -11.91 15.15
C ILE A 46 7.01 -12.53 14.03
N ASN A 47 8.20 -12.99 14.37
CA ASN A 47 8.99 -13.82 13.47
C ASN A 47 8.27 -15.16 13.27
N ALA A 48 7.77 -15.38 12.07
CA ALA A 48 6.96 -16.53 11.73
C ALA A 48 7.81 -17.70 11.21
N LEU A 49 7.15 -18.84 11.00
CA LEU A 49 7.72 -20.01 10.33
C LEU A 49 7.00 -20.22 9.00
N PRO A 50 7.70 -20.60 7.92
CA PRO A 50 7.05 -20.95 6.66
C PRO A 50 6.15 -22.19 6.85
N ALA A 51 4.89 -22.11 6.44
CA ALA A 51 3.90 -23.17 6.66
C ALA A 51 4.14 -24.44 5.82
N ASN A 52 4.81 -24.30 4.66
CA ASN A 52 5.02 -25.40 3.69
C ASN A 52 6.49 -25.86 3.55
N SER A 53 7.36 -25.58 4.53
CA SER A 53 8.78 -25.94 4.39
C SER A 53 9.03 -27.45 4.54
N THR A 54 9.32 -28.12 3.41
CA THR A 54 9.97 -29.44 3.34
C THR A 54 11.49 -29.37 3.55
N ALA A 55 12.06 -28.17 3.68
CA ALA A 55 13.49 -28.00 3.89
C ALA A 55 13.90 -28.46 5.29
N ALA A 56 14.94 -29.30 5.33
CA ALA A 56 15.63 -29.70 6.55
C ALA A 56 16.14 -28.44 7.27
N SER A 57 15.53 -28.12 8.42
CA SER A 57 15.80 -26.94 9.25
C SER A 57 15.35 -25.59 8.66
N PRO A 58 14.08 -25.17 8.82
CA PRO A 58 13.78 -23.74 8.87
C PRO A 58 14.66 -23.15 9.98
N ARG A 59 15.46 -22.12 9.68
CA ARG A 59 16.23 -21.38 10.69
C ARG A 59 15.22 -20.82 11.69
N ARG A 60 14.96 -21.55 12.78
CA ARG A 60 13.99 -21.11 13.78
C ARG A 60 14.44 -19.73 14.24
N PRO A 61 13.56 -18.72 14.19
CA PRO A 61 13.94 -17.40 14.64
C PRO A 61 14.37 -17.50 16.11
N ASN A 62 15.58 -17.04 16.40
CA ASN A 62 16.16 -17.13 17.75
C ASN A 62 15.36 -16.28 18.76
N ARG A 63 14.60 -15.32 18.25
CA ARG A 63 13.77 -14.42 19.05
C ARG A 63 12.38 -14.24 18.39
N PRO A 64 11.30 -14.18 19.18
CA PRO A 64 9.93 -14.19 18.68
C PRO A 64 9.48 -12.88 18.04
N TRP A 65 10.10 -11.74 18.39
CA TRP A 65 9.68 -10.43 17.90
C TRP A 65 10.74 -9.81 16.99
N ARG A 66 10.30 -9.18 15.91
CA ARG A 66 11.12 -8.35 15.03
C ARG A 66 10.52 -6.96 14.89
N PHE A 67 11.32 -5.93 15.14
CA PHE A 67 10.95 -4.58 14.71
C PHE A 67 11.57 -4.33 13.35
N MET A 68 10.80 -3.80 12.41
CA MET A 68 11.27 -3.46 11.06
C MET A 68 10.95 -2.00 10.75
N ARG A 69 11.82 -1.33 10.00
CA ARG A 69 11.63 0.05 9.53
C ARG A 69 12.35 0.30 8.20
N LEU A 70 11.71 1.02 7.29
CA LEU A 70 12.32 1.49 6.05
C LEU A 70 13.21 2.72 6.29
N ASP A 71 14.39 2.75 5.69
CA ASP A 71 15.27 3.93 5.74
C ASP A 71 14.74 5.09 4.87
N PRO A 72 15.15 6.35 5.13
CA PRO A 72 14.76 7.49 4.31
C PRO A 72 15.17 7.38 2.83
N GLY A 73 16.21 6.61 2.53
CA GLY A 73 16.67 6.35 1.16
C GLY A 73 15.81 5.33 0.41
N MET A 74 14.88 4.65 1.08
CA MET A 74 14.03 3.60 0.53
C MET A 74 14.82 2.40 -0.06
N LYS A 75 16.02 2.15 0.46
CA LYS A 75 16.94 1.10 -0.01
C LYS A 75 16.99 -0.10 0.92
N TYR A 76 16.76 0.12 2.21
CA TYR A 76 16.95 -0.89 3.23
C TYR A 76 15.79 -0.94 4.22
N LEU A 77 15.29 -2.14 4.48
CA LEU A 77 14.50 -2.43 5.67
C LEU A 77 15.45 -2.79 6.81
N HIS A 78 15.63 -1.87 7.73
CA HIS A 78 16.39 -2.08 8.95
C HIS A 78 15.55 -2.84 9.98
N TYR A 79 16.18 -3.73 10.73
CA TYR A 79 15.45 -4.49 11.74
C TYR A 79 16.30 -4.88 12.96
N VAL A 80 15.60 -5.27 14.01
CA VAL A 80 16.18 -5.90 15.21
C VAL A 80 15.26 -7.00 15.71
N ASP A 81 15.86 -8.12 16.09
CA ASP A 81 15.17 -9.24 16.72
C ASP A 81 15.26 -9.14 18.25
N SER A 82 14.15 -9.34 18.96
CA SER A 82 14.07 -9.18 20.42
C SER A 82 13.21 -10.26 21.09
N ALA A 83 13.56 -10.58 22.34
CA ALA A 83 12.76 -11.47 23.19
C ALA A 83 11.43 -10.83 23.60
N MET A 84 11.40 -9.50 23.73
CA MET A 84 10.23 -8.70 24.07
C MET A 84 10.21 -7.40 23.26
N LYS A 85 9.02 -6.85 23.02
CA LYS A 85 8.90 -5.52 22.42
C LYS A 85 9.48 -4.45 23.35
N PHE A 86 10.06 -3.41 22.76
CA PHE A 86 10.54 -2.24 23.48
C PHE A 86 10.29 -0.97 22.65
N ALA A 87 10.45 0.20 23.28
CA ALA A 87 10.35 1.48 22.60
C ALA A 87 11.60 1.71 21.73
N VAL A 88 11.42 1.69 20.41
CA VAL A 88 12.50 1.95 19.45
C VAL A 88 12.58 3.44 19.16
N ARG A 89 13.79 4.01 19.16
CA ARG A 89 13.99 5.44 18.85
C ARG A 89 13.57 5.75 17.40
N SER A 90 13.40 7.03 17.06
CA SER A 90 13.02 7.44 15.70
C SER A 90 14.12 7.19 14.64
N GLY A 91 15.38 7.07 15.07
CA GLY A 91 16.53 6.81 14.19
C GLY A 91 16.71 5.34 13.82
N LEU A 92 17.83 5.02 13.19
CA LEU A 92 18.19 3.64 12.81
C LEU A 92 19.23 3.01 13.74
N GLU A 93 19.69 3.74 14.78
CA GLU A 93 20.79 3.30 15.66
C GLU A 93 20.52 1.97 16.38
N ASP A 94 19.26 1.72 16.74
CA ASP A 94 18.82 0.51 17.44
C ASP A 94 18.60 -0.69 16.50
N LEU A 95 18.80 -0.52 15.18
CA LEU A 95 18.45 -1.49 14.13
C LEU A 95 19.71 -1.95 13.37
N PRO A 96 20.44 -2.94 13.93
CA PRO A 96 21.76 -3.33 13.41
C PRO A 96 21.68 -4.14 12.10
N GLU A 97 20.57 -4.83 11.87
CA GLU A 97 20.40 -5.70 10.71
C GLU A 97 19.66 -4.97 9.59
N ARG A 98 19.84 -5.42 8.35
CA ARG A 98 19.19 -4.82 7.18
C ARG A 98 18.88 -5.84 6.08
N ILE A 99 17.77 -5.60 5.38
CA ILE A 99 17.37 -6.28 4.15
C ILE A 99 17.39 -5.25 3.03
N GLU A 100 18.03 -5.55 1.91
CA GLU A 100 17.98 -4.68 0.73
C GLU A 100 16.61 -4.78 0.05
N VAL A 101 15.93 -3.66 -0.13
CA VAL A 101 14.59 -3.63 -0.76
C VAL A 101 14.64 -4.20 -2.18
N ALA A 102 15.74 -3.95 -2.90
CA ALA A 102 15.93 -4.46 -4.26
C ALA A 102 16.04 -6.00 -4.33
N SER A 103 16.36 -6.69 -3.23
CA SER A 103 16.40 -8.15 -3.21
C SER A 103 15.02 -8.79 -3.05
N ILE A 104 13.97 -8.01 -2.79
CA ILE A 104 12.60 -8.50 -2.59
C ILE A 104 11.91 -8.64 -3.96
N SER A 105 11.78 -9.89 -4.41
CA SER A 105 11.11 -10.23 -5.67
C SER A 105 9.61 -10.50 -5.52
N GLU A 106 9.13 -10.85 -4.33
CA GLU A 106 7.71 -11.12 -4.08
C GLU A 106 7.36 -10.92 -2.60
N ILE A 107 6.10 -10.54 -2.35
CA ILE A 107 5.49 -10.53 -1.02
C ILE A 107 4.42 -11.62 -1.00
N ALA A 108 4.74 -12.78 -0.43
CA ALA A 108 3.77 -13.86 -0.28
C ALA A 108 2.93 -13.64 0.98
N THR A 109 1.61 -13.77 0.90
CA THR A 109 0.71 -13.58 2.05
C THR A 109 0.05 -14.89 2.45
N GLY A 110 -0.29 -15.06 3.74
CA GLY A 110 -1.00 -16.26 4.19
C GLY A 110 -0.17 -17.54 4.09
N SER A 111 1.16 -17.42 4.09
CA SER A 111 2.12 -18.52 3.88
C SER A 111 2.95 -18.84 5.13
N CYS A 112 2.81 -18.08 6.22
CA CYS A 112 3.57 -18.27 7.45
C CYS A 112 2.67 -18.57 8.64
N ALA A 113 3.15 -19.41 9.54
CA ALA A 113 2.48 -19.80 10.77
C ALA A 113 3.27 -19.31 12.00
N PRO A 114 2.60 -19.05 13.13
CA PRO A 114 3.29 -18.61 14.34
C PRO A 114 4.20 -19.70 14.90
N PRO A 115 5.36 -19.34 15.50
CA PRO A 115 6.19 -20.32 16.20
C PRO A 115 5.43 -20.92 17.40
N PRO A 116 5.75 -22.18 17.77
CA PRO A 116 5.18 -22.79 18.96
C PRO A 116 5.47 -21.91 20.18
N HIS A 117 4.45 -21.69 21.02
CA HIS A 117 4.46 -20.88 22.26
C HIS A 117 4.36 -19.35 22.13
N VAL A 118 4.33 -18.75 20.92
CA VAL A 118 4.22 -17.28 20.80
C VAL A 118 2.76 -16.81 20.75
N LEU A 119 1.85 -17.58 20.14
CA LEU A 119 0.44 -17.21 19.93
C LEU A 119 -0.57 -18.30 20.33
N ARG A 120 -0.14 -19.30 21.11
CA ARG A 120 -0.98 -20.48 21.35
C ARG A 120 -2.07 -20.19 22.41
N GLU A 121 -3.20 -19.64 21.96
CA GLU A 121 -4.49 -19.67 22.68
C GLU A 121 -5.34 -20.90 22.29
N SER A 122 -4.92 -21.69 21.29
CA SER A 122 -5.70 -22.84 20.82
C SER A 122 -5.31 -24.15 21.50
N ASP A 123 -6.28 -24.79 22.17
CA ASP A 123 -6.25 -26.12 22.81
C ASP A 123 -6.06 -27.31 21.82
N LEU A 124 -5.69 -27.04 20.57
CA LEU A 124 -5.54 -28.08 19.56
C LEU A 124 -4.31 -28.96 19.88
N PRO A 125 -4.41 -30.29 19.74
CA PRO A 125 -3.29 -31.18 19.99
C PRO A 125 -2.11 -30.91 19.03
N PRO A 126 -0.86 -31.15 19.46
CA PRO A 126 0.37 -30.84 18.71
C PRO A 126 0.57 -31.61 17.40
N THR A 127 -0.42 -32.41 16.98
CA THR A 127 -0.40 -33.27 15.79
C THR A 127 -0.88 -32.57 14.52
N PHE A 128 -1.52 -31.40 14.61
CA PHE A 128 -1.94 -30.65 13.42
C PHE A 128 -0.79 -29.80 12.86
N PRO A 129 -0.61 -29.76 11.53
CA PRO A 129 0.37 -28.86 10.91
C PRO A 129 0.03 -27.41 11.28
N PRO A 130 1.05 -26.57 11.53
CA PRO A 130 0.83 -25.20 11.96
C PRO A 130 0.06 -24.44 10.86
N MET A 131 -1.14 -23.96 11.19
CA MET A 131 -2.01 -23.25 10.25
C MET A 131 -1.42 -21.88 9.95
N ALA A 132 -1.38 -21.52 8.66
CA ALA A 132 -0.91 -20.20 8.24
C ALA A 132 -1.84 -19.10 8.77
N SER A 133 -1.24 -18.01 9.26
CA SER A 133 -1.99 -16.85 9.73
C SER A 133 -2.44 -15.99 8.55
N PRO A 134 -3.68 -15.50 8.52
CA PRO A 134 -4.13 -14.54 7.49
C PRO A 134 -3.36 -13.21 7.57
N LEU A 135 -2.80 -12.88 8.74
CA LEU A 135 -1.95 -11.70 8.97
C LEU A 135 -0.46 -11.99 8.71
N SER A 136 -0.14 -13.12 8.08
CA SER A 136 1.24 -13.43 7.70
C SER A 136 1.62 -12.84 6.35
N PHE A 137 2.89 -12.46 6.24
CA PHE A 137 3.53 -12.17 4.97
C PHE A 137 5.00 -12.62 5.01
N SER A 138 5.52 -12.97 3.84
CA SER A 138 6.90 -13.40 3.63
C SER A 138 7.53 -12.54 2.55
N LEU A 139 8.74 -12.04 2.82
CA LEU A 139 9.57 -11.37 1.82
C LEU A 139 10.36 -12.46 1.11
N LEU A 140 10.13 -12.62 -0.19
CA LEU A 140 10.82 -13.60 -1.01
C LEU A 140 11.89 -12.92 -1.86
N SER A 141 13.06 -13.54 -1.91
CA SER A 141 14.16 -13.26 -2.83
C SER A 141 14.18 -14.29 -3.95
N ALA A 142 14.46 -13.83 -5.16
CA ALA A 142 14.56 -14.71 -6.34
C ALA A 142 15.67 -15.76 -6.22
N HIS A 143 16.71 -15.48 -5.42
CA HIS A 143 17.89 -16.35 -5.28
C HIS A 143 17.90 -17.15 -3.97
N GLU A 144 17.37 -16.57 -2.89
CA GLU A 144 17.54 -17.10 -1.53
C GLU A 144 16.24 -17.64 -0.92
N GLY A 145 15.11 -17.52 -1.62
CA GLY A 145 13.80 -17.90 -1.09
C GLY A 145 13.31 -16.89 -0.05
N SER A 146 12.68 -17.36 1.04
CA SER A 146 12.22 -16.46 2.10
C SER A 146 13.40 -15.83 2.85
N ILE A 147 13.43 -14.50 2.88
CA ILE A 147 14.42 -13.71 3.63
C ILE A 147 13.83 -13.10 4.90
N ALA A 148 12.50 -13.02 5.02
CA ALA A 148 11.83 -12.65 6.26
C ALA A 148 10.37 -13.14 6.28
N ASP A 149 10.02 -13.96 7.27
CA ASP A 149 8.66 -14.44 7.51
C ASP A 149 8.06 -13.74 8.73
N GLN A 150 6.95 -13.04 8.56
CA GLN A 150 6.39 -12.15 9.57
C GLN A 150 4.90 -12.37 9.76
N ILE A 151 4.42 -12.17 10.99
CA ILE A 151 2.99 -12.04 11.31
C ILE A 151 2.76 -10.67 11.92
N ALA A 152 1.87 -9.90 11.30
CA ALA A 152 1.46 -8.60 11.78
C ALA A 152 0.57 -8.72 13.03
N PRO A 153 0.60 -7.71 13.93
CA PRO A 153 -0.22 -7.72 15.14
C PRO A 153 -1.71 -7.52 14.87
N ASP A 154 -2.06 -6.88 13.75
CA ASP A 154 -3.44 -6.57 13.37
C ASP A 154 -3.56 -6.37 11.85
N GLN A 155 -4.80 -6.30 11.36
CA GLN A 155 -5.14 -6.14 9.95
C GLN A 155 -4.59 -4.83 9.35
N SER A 156 -4.59 -3.74 10.12
CA SER A 156 -4.13 -2.44 9.64
C SER A 156 -2.61 -2.43 9.44
N ARG A 157 -1.83 -2.97 10.38
CA ARG A 157 -0.38 -3.14 10.22
C ARG A 157 -0.05 -4.09 9.07
N TRP A 158 -0.82 -5.17 8.90
CA TRP A 158 -0.64 -6.09 7.78
C TRP A 158 -0.86 -5.38 6.43
N ALA A 159 -1.96 -4.62 6.29
CA ALA A 159 -2.29 -3.89 5.07
C ALA A 159 -1.26 -2.80 4.78
N ASP A 160 -0.92 -1.97 5.79
CA ASP A 160 0.09 -0.92 5.66
C ASP A 160 1.42 -1.47 5.12
N TRP A 161 1.85 -2.63 5.64
CA TRP A 161 3.13 -3.22 5.27
C TRP A 161 3.10 -3.95 3.94
N THR A 162 2.12 -4.81 3.71
CA THR A 162 2.03 -5.56 2.45
C THR A 162 1.76 -4.64 1.26
N ASP A 163 0.91 -3.61 1.40
CA ASP A 163 0.68 -2.62 0.35
C ASP A 163 1.89 -1.71 0.18
N GLY A 164 2.46 -1.19 1.28
CA GLY A 164 3.63 -0.32 1.21
C GLY A 164 4.81 -0.98 0.52
N LEU A 165 5.10 -2.24 0.85
CA LEU A 165 6.19 -3.01 0.25
C LEU A 165 5.93 -3.30 -1.23
N ASN A 166 4.69 -3.64 -1.59
CA ASN A 166 4.34 -3.83 -3.01
C ASN A 166 4.48 -2.53 -3.80
N MET A 167 3.96 -1.41 -3.29
CA MET A 167 4.06 -0.09 -3.94
C MET A 167 5.49 0.47 -4.01
N LEU A 168 6.39 -0.01 -3.15
CA LEU A 168 7.79 0.41 -3.15
C LEU A 168 8.58 -0.23 -4.29
N ARG A 169 8.20 -1.44 -4.71
CA ARG A 169 8.89 -2.20 -5.75
C ARG A 169 8.65 -1.57 -7.13
N ARG A 170 9.69 -1.48 -7.95
CA ARG A 170 9.60 -0.92 -9.33
C ARG A 170 8.62 -1.69 -10.21
N ASP A 171 8.58 -3.01 -10.04
CA ASP A 171 7.66 -3.91 -10.75
C ASP A 171 6.35 -4.14 -9.96
N GLY A 172 6.22 -3.56 -8.76
CA GLY A 172 5.07 -3.69 -7.89
C GLY A 172 4.04 -2.59 -8.14
N GLY A 173 3.25 -2.76 -9.21
CA GLY A 173 2.28 -1.75 -9.66
C GLY A 173 0.88 -1.88 -9.06
N HIS A 174 0.61 -2.89 -8.23
CA HIS A 174 -0.76 -3.20 -7.82
C HIS A 174 -0.93 -3.13 -6.30
N VAL A 175 -1.94 -2.36 -5.90
CA VAL A 175 -2.46 -2.36 -4.53
C VAL A 175 -2.88 -3.79 -4.19
N ALA A 176 -2.39 -4.35 -3.09
CA ALA A 176 -2.68 -5.73 -2.73
C ALA A 176 -3.99 -5.84 -1.93
N SER A 177 -4.29 -4.87 -1.06
CA SER A 177 -5.47 -4.91 -0.21
C SER A 177 -6.68 -4.18 -0.80
N LYS A 178 -7.88 -4.72 -0.53
CA LYS A 178 -9.15 -4.08 -0.87
C LYS A 178 -9.34 -2.74 -0.16
N GLU A 179 -8.80 -2.62 1.05
CA GLU A 179 -8.89 -1.40 1.87
C GLU A 179 -8.14 -0.24 1.19
N THR A 180 -6.89 -0.48 0.79
CA THR A 180 -6.08 0.54 0.12
C THR A 180 -6.67 0.92 -1.25
N ALA A 181 -7.24 -0.04 -1.99
CA ALA A 181 -7.96 0.27 -3.23
C ALA A 181 -9.20 1.14 -2.96
N GLY A 182 -9.91 0.88 -1.85
CA GLY A 182 -11.03 1.68 -1.39
C GLY A 182 -10.63 3.13 -1.05
N PHE A 183 -9.49 3.35 -0.40
CA PHE A 183 -8.99 4.71 -0.13
C PHE A 183 -8.69 5.48 -1.42
N VAL A 184 -8.04 4.84 -2.40
CA VAL A 184 -7.76 5.47 -3.70
C VAL A 184 -9.06 5.85 -4.41
N GLN A 185 -10.05 4.95 -4.41
CA GLN A 185 -11.36 5.21 -5.02
C GLN A 185 -12.09 6.36 -4.31
N ALA A 186 -12.19 6.34 -2.99
CA ALA A 186 -12.86 7.37 -2.22
C ALA A 186 -12.25 8.76 -2.44
N LEU A 187 -10.92 8.87 -2.41
CA LEU A 187 -10.22 10.13 -2.68
C LEU A 187 -10.46 10.62 -4.12
N THR A 188 -10.48 9.70 -5.09
CA THR A 188 -10.78 10.03 -6.50
C THR A 188 -12.18 10.58 -6.64
N GLU A 189 -13.17 9.95 -6.00
CA GLU A 189 -14.57 10.33 -6.05
C GLU A 189 -14.82 11.67 -5.36
N ILE A 190 -14.23 11.89 -4.19
CA ILE A 190 -14.30 13.16 -3.48
C ILE A 190 -13.67 14.27 -4.33
N GLY A 191 -12.47 14.04 -4.86
CA GLY A 191 -11.78 15.00 -5.72
C GLY A 191 -12.58 15.33 -6.99
N LEU A 192 -13.24 14.32 -7.58
CA LEU A 192 -14.07 14.51 -8.75
C LEU A 192 -15.30 15.36 -8.41
N LYS A 193 -16.01 15.03 -7.34
CA LYS A 193 -17.17 15.81 -6.87
C LYS A 193 -16.81 17.26 -6.61
N ILE A 194 -15.67 17.53 -5.94
CA ILE A 194 -15.18 18.89 -5.69
C ILE A 194 -14.96 19.65 -7.00
N LYS A 195 -14.31 19.04 -7.99
CA LYS A 195 -14.03 19.69 -9.29
C LYS A 195 -15.27 19.93 -10.14
N LEU A 196 -16.37 19.24 -9.86
CA LEU A 196 -17.62 19.38 -10.57
C LEU A 196 -18.67 20.23 -9.83
N LEU A 197 -18.34 20.79 -8.66
CA LEU A 197 -19.26 21.60 -7.87
C LEU A 197 -19.87 22.75 -8.66
N ASP A 198 -19.04 23.56 -9.33
CA ASP A 198 -19.51 24.72 -10.09
C ASP A 198 -20.41 24.30 -11.26
N LEU A 199 -19.99 23.29 -12.04
CA LEU A 199 -20.78 22.75 -13.16
C LEU A 199 -22.13 22.17 -12.71
N SER A 200 -22.15 21.54 -11.54
CA SER A 200 -23.37 20.93 -10.99
C SER A 200 -24.30 21.98 -10.41
N GLY A 201 -23.76 23.00 -9.74
CA GLY A 201 -24.53 24.10 -9.15
C GLY A 201 -25.18 25.01 -10.19
N GLU A 202 -24.48 25.28 -11.30
CA GLU A 202 -24.98 26.08 -12.42
C GLU A 202 -25.80 25.28 -13.43
N MET A 203 -25.94 23.96 -13.25
CA MET A 203 -26.58 23.02 -14.18
C MET A 203 -26.05 23.14 -15.62
N VAL A 204 -24.74 23.31 -15.77
CA VAL A 204 -24.09 23.45 -17.07
C VAL A 204 -24.05 22.10 -17.77
N GLU A 205 -24.56 22.04 -19.00
CA GLU A 205 -24.43 20.85 -19.84
C GLU A 205 -22.98 20.65 -20.27
N ILE A 206 -22.38 19.54 -19.82
CA ILE A 206 -21.03 19.16 -20.26
C ILE A 206 -21.08 18.66 -21.71
N PRO A 207 -20.38 19.31 -22.66
CA PRO A 207 -20.40 18.89 -24.05
C PRO A 207 -19.59 17.61 -24.25
N SER A 208 -20.01 16.78 -25.22
CA SER A 208 -19.30 15.53 -25.58
C SER A 208 -18.00 15.77 -26.34
N GLY A 209 -17.78 17.00 -26.83
CA GLY A 209 -16.56 17.42 -27.51
C GLY A 209 -16.46 18.95 -27.58
N LEU A 210 -15.24 19.47 -27.57
CA LEU A 210 -14.96 20.88 -27.77
C LEU A 210 -14.34 21.07 -29.15
N VAL A 211 -14.92 21.95 -29.97
CA VAL A 211 -14.29 22.41 -31.21
C VAL A 211 -13.65 23.76 -30.90
N ALA A 212 -12.33 23.77 -30.77
CA ALA A 212 -11.58 25.02 -30.72
C ALA A 212 -11.49 25.59 -32.14
N GLY A 213 -11.77 26.89 -32.30
CA GLY A 213 -11.48 27.61 -33.53
C GLY A 213 -9.97 27.75 -33.77
N PRO A 214 -9.55 28.24 -34.96
CA PRO A 214 -8.15 28.56 -35.19
C PRO A 214 -7.67 29.59 -34.15
N PRO A 215 -6.38 29.54 -33.75
CA PRO A 215 -5.84 30.54 -32.83
C PRO A 215 -5.95 31.95 -33.46
N PRO A 216 -6.07 33.00 -32.63
CA PRO A 216 -6.05 34.38 -33.12
C PRO A 216 -4.79 34.67 -33.94
N THR A 217 -4.91 35.58 -34.92
CA THR A 217 -3.81 35.93 -35.84
C THR A 217 -2.80 36.91 -35.22
N ASN A 218 -3.12 37.50 -34.08
CA ASN A 218 -2.24 38.40 -33.33
C ASN A 218 -2.40 38.14 -31.82
N THR A 219 -1.61 38.87 -31.03
CA THR A 219 -1.58 38.83 -29.56
C THR A 219 -2.00 40.17 -28.95
N ASP A 220 -2.78 40.97 -29.70
CA ASP A 220 -3.27 42.27 -29.25
C ASP A 220 -4.49 42.09 -28.35
N PHE A 221 -4.25 41.64 -27.12
CA PHE A 221 -5.31 41.35 -26.16
C PHE A 221 -6.08 42.62 -25.76
N PHE A 222 -7.41 42.51 -25.67
CA PHE A 222 -8.29 43.64 -25.33
C PHE A 222 -8.19 44.07 -23.85
N PHE A 223 -7.83 43.13 -22.97
CA PHE A 223 -7.62 43.38 -21.54
C PHE A 223 -6.15 43.12 -21.19
N SER A 224 -5.60 43.90 -20.28
CA SER A 224 -4.29 43.63 -19.67
C SER A 224 -4.41 42.54 -18.60
N ASP A 225 -3.39 41.69 -18.45
CA ASP A 225 -3.32 40.59 -17.46
C ASP A 225 -3.29 41.03 -15.98
N LEU A 226 -3.55 42.30 -15.67
CA LEU A 226 -3.40 42.91 -14.34
C LEU A 226 -4.68 43.60 -13.88
N VAL A 227 -5.42 42.93 -13.01
CA VAL A 227 -6.01 43.49 -11.76
C VAL A 227 -5.91 42.43 -10.68
#